data_AF-A0A2B8B085-F1
#
_entry.id   AF-A0A2B8B085-F1
#
_cell.length_a   1.000
_cell.length_b   1.000
_cell.length_c   1.000
_cell.angle_alpha   90.00
_cell.angle_beta   90.00
_cell.angle_gamma   90.00
#
_symmetry.space_group_name_H-M   'P 1'
#
loop_
_entity.id
_entity.type
_entity.pdbx_description
1 polymer ?
#
loop_
_entity_poly.entity_id
_entity_poly.type
_entity_poly.pdbx_seq_one_letter_code
_entity_poly.pdbx_strand_id
1 'polypeptide(L)' 'MKPAPSPAPSPILVEETGPQSFALTVTFDSQRFECGRYISRAAAMQAGRLFLQRKEGEAANGRTKRKPGRK' A
#
# COMPACT_ATOMS: atom_id res chain seq x y z
N MET A 1 -7.48 26.69 12.92
CA MET A 1 -7.54 25.52 12.01
C MET A 1 -6.26 24.73 12.22
N LYS A 2 -6.33 23.56 12.88
CA LYS A 2 -5.16 22.67 13.04
C LYS A 2 -4.97 21.91 11.71
N PRO A 3 -3.76 21.87 11.12
CA PRO A 3 -3.56 21.09 9.92
C PRO A 3 -3.74 19.62 10.27
N ALA A 4 -4.57 18.92 9.49
CA ALA A 4 -4.69 17.47 9.55
C ALA A 4 -3.30 16.86 9.32
N PRO A 5 -2.91 15.81 10.07
CA PRO A 5 -1.67 15.12 9.77
C PRO A 5 -1.78 14.57 8.35
N SER A 6 -1.03 15.14 7.41
CA SER A 6 -0.81 14.51 6.12
C SER A 6 -0.34 13.08 6.39
N PRO A 7 -0.93 12.05 5.76
CA PRO A 7 -0.40 10.71 5.90
C PRO A 7 1.04 10.76 5.41
N ALA A 8 1.99 10.53 6.32
CA ALA A 8 3.39 10.42 5.94
C ALA A 8 3.45 9.40 4.78
N PRO A 9 4.18 9.69 3.68
CA PRO A 9 4.24 8.78 2.55
C PRO A 9 4.73 7.43 3.06
N SER A 10 3.84 6.43 3.01
CA SER A 10 4.15 5.07 3.46
C SER A 10 5.30 4.56 2.58
N PRO A 11 6.46 4.21 3.16
CA PRO A 11 7.63 3.91 2.35
C PRO A 11 7.43 2.59 1.60
N ILE A 12 7.48 2.67 0.28
CA ILE A 12 7.54 1.52 -0.63
C ILE A 12 9.02 1.23 -0.89
N LEU A 13 9.47 0.03 -0.54
CA LEU A 13 10.84 -0.41 -0.71
C LEU A 13 10.87 -1.54 -1.76
N VAL A 14 11.62 -1.32 -2.83
CA VAL A 14 11.79 -2.30 -3.92
C VAL A 14 13.26 -2.69 -3.98
N GLU A 15 13.55 -3.94 -3.69
CA GLU A 15 14.90 -4.50 -3.74
C GLU A 15 15.06 -5.35 -5.00
N GLU A 16 16.17 -5.16 -5.72
CA GLU A 16 16.52 -6.02 -6.86
C GLU A 16 17.22 -7.28 -6.32
N THR A 17 16.59 -8.43 -6.48
CA THR A 17 17.07 -9.72 -5.95
C THR A 17 17.73 -10.60 -7.01
N GLY A 18 17.83 -10.11 -8.25
CA GLY A 18 18.44 -10.82 -9.39
C GLY A 18 18.05 -10.19 -10.73
N PRO A 19 18.55 -10.71 -11.86
CA PRO A 19 18.23 -10.19 -13.19
C PRO A 19 16.71 -10.21 -13.38
N GLN A 20 16.11 -9.03 -13.51
CA GLN A 20 14.66 -8.86 -13.69
C GLN A 20 13.79 -9.41 -12.55
N SER A 21 14.34 -9.56 -11.33
CA SER A 21 13.59 -10.00 -10.16
C SER A 21 13.62 -8.93 -9.08
N PHE A 22 12.46 -8.36 -8.75
CA PHE A 22 12.31 -7.27 -7.79
C PHE A 22 11.42 -7.71 -6.63
N ALA A 23 11.93 -7.72 -5.41
CA ALA A 23 11.14 -7.95 -4.21
C ALA A 23 10.49 -6.64 -3.76
N LEU A 24 9.16 -6.67 -3.57
CA LEU A 24 8.41 -5.53 -3.06
C LEU A 24 8.12 -5.73 -1.58
N THR A 25 8.57 -4.77 -0.78
CA THR A 25 8.16 -4.60 0.60
C THR A 25 7.43 -3.27 0.74
N VAL A 26 6.25 -3.29 1.36
CA VAL A 26 5.51 -2.08 1.70
C VAL A 26 5.40 -1.96 3.21
N THR A 27 5.75 -0.82 3.77
CA THR A 27 5.51 -0.53 5.19
C THR A 27 4.31 0.40 5.31
N PHE A 28 3.27 -0.04 6.01
CA PHE A 28 2.05 0.72 6.26
C PHE A 28 1.70 0.64 7.75
N ASP A 29 1.44 1.78 8.39
CA ASP A 29 1.10 1.86 9.82
C ASP A 29 2.08 1.12 10.75
N SER A 30 3.39 1.32 10.51
CA SER A 30 4.50 0.62 11.19
C SER A 30 4.54 -0.90 11.01
N GLN A 31 3.67 -1.46 10.16
CA GLN A 31 3.64 -2.87 9.80
C GLN A 31 4.29 -3.08 8.42
N ARG A 32 5.18 -4.07 8.35
CA ARG A 32 5.86 -4.46 7.11
C ARG A 32 5.07 -5.56 6.41
N PHE A 33 4.84 -5.39 5.11
CA PHE A 33 4.17 -6.35 4.24
C PHE A 33 5.10 -6.76 3.12
N GLU A 34 5.30 -8.07 2.97
CA GLU A 34 6.04 -8.65 1.86
C GLU A 34 5.07 -8.98 0.73
N CYS A 35 5.14 -8.23 -0.37
CA CYS A 35 4.20 -8.34 -1.49
C CYS A 35 4.68 -9.30 -2.58
N GLY A 36 5.81 -9.99 -2.37
CA GLY A 36 6.36 -10.98 -3.30
C GLY A 36 7.35 -10.40 -4.32
N ARG A 37 7.58 -11.17 -5.40
CA ARG A 37 8.56 -10.85 -6.45
C ARG A 37 7.88 -10.42 -7.74
N TYR A 38 8.51 -9.47 -8.43
CA TYR A 38 8.02 -8.83 -9.65
C TYR A 38 9.07 -8.90 -10.75
N ILE A 39 8.60 -8.97 -12.00
CA ILE A 39 9.45 -9.00 -13.21
C ILE A 39 10.10 -7.66 -13.55
N SER A 40 9.60 -6.57 -12.95
CA SER A 40 10.12 -5.22 -13.17
C SER A 40 9.88 -4.30 -11.99
N ARG A 41 10.75 -3.31 -11.81
CA ARG A 41 10.59 -2.26 -10.80
C ARG A 41 9.28 -1.48 -10.98
N ALA A 42 8.86 -1.25 -12.23
CA ALA A 42 7.61 -0.56 -12.53
C ALA A 42 6.38 -1.36 -12.02
N ALA A 43 6.37 -2.67 -12.24
CA ALA A 43 5.32 -3.55 -11.73
C ALA A 43 5.29 -3.57 -10.19
N ALA A 44 6.45 -3.64 -9.54
CA ALA A 44 6.56 -3.55 -8.09
C ALA A 44 6.03 -2.21 -7.55
N MET A 45 6.39 -1.09 -8.17
CA MET A 45 5.90 0.24 -7.76
C MET A 45 4.38 0.39 -7.95
N GLN A 46 3.84 -0.08 -9.07
CA GLN A 46 2.39 -0.06 -9.32
C GLN A 46 1.64 -0.91 -8.28
N ALA A 47 2.13 -2.11 -8.00
CA ALA A 47 1.56 -2.98 -6.99
C ALA A 47 1.66 -2.38 -5.58
N GLY A 48 2.79 -1.76 -5.24
CA GLY A 48 2.96 -1.06 -3.95
C GLY A 48 1.99 0.10 -3.78
N ARG A 49 1.77 0.90 -4.83
CA ARG A 49 0.77 1.98 -4.81
C ARG A 49 -0.66 1.45 -4.63
N LEU A 50 -1.02 0.38 -5.33
CA LEU A 50 -2.34 -0.27 -5.18
C LEU A 50 -2.51 -0.87 -3.78
N PHE A 51 -1.45 -1.44 -3.21
CA PHE A 51 -1.45 -1.97 -1.85
C PHE A 51 -1.75 -0.86 -0.84
N LEU A 52 -1.04 0.28 -0.93
CA LEU A 52 -1.29 1.44 -0.07
C LEU A 52 -2.71 1.96 -0.23
N GLN A 53 -3.20 2.16 -1.46
CA GLN A 53 -4.58 2.62 -1.68
C GLN A 53 -5.62 1.67 -1.06
N ARG A 54 -5.39 0.35 -1.15
CA ARG A 54 -6.26 -0.64 -0.52
C ARG A 54 -6.16 -0.59 1.00
N LYS A 55 -4.97 -0.43 1.56
CA LYS A 55 -4.75 -0.34 3.01
C LYS A 55 -5.28 0.95 3.62
N GLU A 56 -5.12 2.07 2.93
CA GLU A 56 -5.76 3.35 3.27
C GLU A 56 -7.28 3.22 3.19
N GLY A 57 -7.80 2.53 2.17
CA GLY A 57 -9.20 2.18 2.05
C GLY A 57 -9.69 1.30 3.19
N GLU A 58 -8.94 0.27 3.58
CA GLU A 58 -9.25 -0.62 4.72
C GLU A 58 -9.24 0.16 6.05
N ALA A 59 -8.23 1.01 6.28
CA ALA A 59 -8.13 1.85 7.46
C ALA A 59 -9.27 2.89 7.53
N ALA A 60 -9.64 3.49 6.39
CA ALA A 60 -10.74 4.44 6.30
C ALA A 60 -12.13 3.76 6.40
N ASN A 61 -12.26 2.55 5.87
CA ASN A 61 -13.53 1.81 5.80
C ASN A 61 -13.76 0.92 7.04
N GLY A 62 -12.71 0.62 7.82
CA GLY A 62 -12.80 -0.05 9.13
C GLY A 62 -13.58 0.78 10.16
N ARG A 63 -13.65 2.10 10.01
CA ARG A 63 -14.48 2.99 10.85
C ARG A 63 -15.86 3.31 10.25
N THR A 64 -16.14 2.89 9.01
CA THR A 64 -17.44 3.13 8.39
C THR A 64 -17.84 1.95 7.52
N LYS A 65 -18.54 0.97 8.13
CA LYS A 65 -19.59 0.22 7.42
C LYS A 65 -20.54 1.23 6.77
N ARG A 66 -20.26 1.67 5.55
CA ARG A 66 -21.31 2.25 4.69
C ARG A 66 -22.15 1.07 4.23
N LYS A 67 -23.33 0.94 4.85
CA LYS A 67 -24.42 0.09 4.37
C LYS A 67 -24.58 0.31 2.85
N PRO A 68 -24.63 -0.73 2.02
CA PRO A 68 -25.45 -0.64 0.83
C PRO A 68 -26.89 -0.83 1.30
N GLY A 69 -27.59 0.29 1.47
CA GLY A 69 -29.04 0.23 1.64
C GLY A 69 -29.72 -0.17 0.33
N ARG A 70 -30.90 -0.79 0.51
CA ARG A 70 -32.07 -0.76 -0.39
C ARG A 70 -32.11 -1.79 -1.55
N LYS A 71 -32.83 -2.87 -1.30
CA LYS A 71 -34.06 -3.18 -2.06
C LYS A 71 -35.19 -3.40 -1.07
#